data_AF-A0A842SMK9-F1
#
_entry.id   AF-A0A842SMK9-F1
#
_cell.length_a   1.000
_cell.length_b   1.000
_cell.length_c   1.000
_cell.angle_alpha   90.00
_cell.angle_beta   90.00
_cell.angle_gamma   90.00
#
_symmetry.space_group_name_H-M   'P 1'
#
loop_
_entity.id
_entity.type
_entity.pdbx_description
1 polymer ?
#
loop_
_entity_poly.entity_id
_entity_poly.type
_entity_poly.pdbx_seq_one_letter_code
_entity_poly.pdbx_strand_id
1 'polypeptide(L)' 'MYQTIIHAGPVGLIGLFWVLILLIIIGSVIIWIAGALIFFLPAFIVAGIVYWITGDDTLAGLAFLLVALSSLTRRK' A
#
# COMPACT_ATOMS: atom_id res chain seq x y z
N MET A 1 41.05 4.47 -31.97
CA MET A 1 41.41 3.06 -32.18
C MET A 1 41.04 2.29 -30.91
N TYR A 2 39.86 1.67 -30.97
CA TYR A 2 39.30 0.55 -30.20
C TYR A 2 39.53 0.40 -28.68
N GLN A 3 38.39 0.32 -27.99
CA GLN A 3 38.10 -0.37 -26.72
C GLN A 3 38.06 0.45 -25.42
N THR A 4 37.06 1.33 -25.33
CA THR A 4 36.32 1.51 -24.08
C THR A 4 35.29 0.37 -23.92
N ILE A 5 35.77 -0.88 -23.84
CA ILE A 5 34.93 -1.99 -23.39
C ILE A 5 34.93 -1.90 -21.87
N ILE A 6 33.92 -1.18 -21.37
CA ILE A 6 33.56 -1.19 -19.95
C ILE A 6 33.23 -2.64 -19.64
N HIS A 7 34.19 -3.36 -19.05
CA HIS A 7 33.90 -4.55 -18.29
C HIS A 7 32.95 -4.10 -17.18
N ALA A 8 31.64 -4.23 -17.41
CA ALA A 8 30.71 -4.48 -16.33
C ALA A 8 31.14 -5.83 -15.73
N GLY A 9 32.20 -5.80 -14.90
CA GLY A 9 32.65 -6.96 -14.16
C GLY A 9 31.51 -7.50 -13.30
N PRO A 10 31.61 -8.73 -12.78
CA PRO A 10 30.56 -9.36 -11.95
C PRO A 10 30.03 -8.44 -10.84
N VAL A 11 30.85 -7.51 -10.35
CA VAL A 11 30.50 -6.43 -9.41
C VAL A 11 29.34 -5.53 -9.89
N GLY A 12 29.29 -5.16 -11.17
CA GLY A 12 28.23 -4.32 -11.73
C GLY A 12 26.88 -5.04 -11.81
N LEU A 13 26.90 -6.32 -12.19
CA LEU A 13 25.72 -7.19 -12.20
C LEU A 13 25.19 -7.43 -10.78
N ILE A 14 26.08 -7.61 -9.81
CA ILE A 14 25.72 -7.73 -8.39
C ILE A 14 25.06 -6.45 -7.87
N GLY A 15 25.59 -5.27 -8.22
CA GLY A 15 24.97 -4.00 -7.85
C GLY A 15 23.58 -3.83 -8.46
N LEU A 16 23.41 -4.19 -9.74
CA LEU A 16 22.13 -4.10 -10.45
C LEU A 16 21.09 -5.07 -9.85
N PHE A 17 21.52 -6.27 -9.45
CA PHE A 17 20.68 -7.24 -8.75
C PHE A 17 20.17 -6.71 -7.41
N TRP A 18 21.02 -6.07 -6.62
CA TRP A 18 20.61 -5.46 -5.36
C TRP A 18 19.61 -4.32 -5.53
N VAL A 19 19.83 -3.45 -6.53
CA VAL A 19 18.92 -2.35 -6.83
C VAL A 19 17.54 -2.87 -7.25
N LEU A 20 17.49 -3.94 -8.06
CA LEU A 20 16.22 -4.56 -8.48
C LEU A 20 15.46 -5.14 -7.28
N ILE A 21 16.15 -5.82 -6.36
CA ILE A 21 15.52 -6.34 -5.14
C ILE A 21 14.94 -5.19 -4.30
N LEU A 22 15.69 -4.12 -4.13
CA LEU A 22 15.26 -2.94 -3.36
C LEU A 22 14.02 -2.30 -3.97
N LEU A 23 13.98 -2.16 -5.30
CA LEU A 23 12.83 -1.67 -6.05
C LEU A 23 11.59 -2.56 -5.87
N ILE A 24 11.76 -3.88 -5.92
CA ILE A 24 10.65 -4.83 -5.74
C ILE A 24 10.10 -4.74 -4.32
N ILE A 25 10.96 -4.66 -3.31
CA ILE A 25 10.53 -4.56 -1.91
C ILE A 25 9.75 -3.26 -1.70
N ILE A 26 10.32 -2.11 -2.11
CA ILE A 26 9.66 -0.81 -1.96
C ILE A 26 8.35 -0.78 -2.75
N GLY A 27 8.37 -1.24 -4.01
CA GLY A 27 7.19 -1.30 -4.85
C GLY A 27 6.09 -2.17 -4.24
N SER A 28 6.45 -3.34 -3.71
CA SER A 28 5.51 -4.24 -3.03
C SER A 28 4.89 -3.58 -1.81
N VAL A 29 5.68 -2.88 -0.99
CA VAL A 29 5.17 -2.18 0.20
C VAL A 29 4.19 -1.09 -0.20
N ILE A 30 4.50 -0.29 -1.23
CA ILE A 30 3.61 0.77 -1.72
C ILE A 30 2.29 0.17 -2.22
N ILE A 31 2.35 -0.89 -3.03
CA ILE A 31 1.15 -1.56 -3.55
C ILE A 31 0.29 -2.11 -2.41
N TRP A 32 0.92 -2.69 -1.39
CA TRP A 32 0.21 -3.18 -0.20
C TRP A 32 -0.51 -2.06 0.55
N ILE A 33 0.17 -0.94 0.79
CA ILE A 33 -0.42 0.22 1.48
C ILE A 33 -1.56 0.83 0.67
N ALA A 34 -1.36 1.01 -0.64
CA ALA A 34 -2.39 1.53 -1.54
C ALA A 34 -3.61 0.61 -1.58
N GLY A 35 -3.39 -0.72 -1.64
CA GLY A 35 -4.45 -1.72 -1.59
C GLY A 35 -5.22 -1.68 -0.27
N ALA A 36 -4.52 -1.53 0.86
CA ALA A 36 -5.15 -1.38 2.17
C ALA A 36 -6.00 -0.10 2.24
N LEU A 37 -5.49 1.05 1.77
CA LEU A 37 -6.24 2.31 1.71
C LEU A 37 -7.52 2.18 0.90
N ILE A 38 -7.44 1.60 -0.30
CA ILE A 38 -8.62 1.39 -1.17
C ILE A 38 -9.63 0.45 -0.49
N PHE A 39 -9.16 -0.55 0.25
CA PHE A 39 -10.00 -1.47 0.98
C PHE A 39 -10.78 -0.81 2.14
N PHE A 40 -10.16 0.17 2.83
CA PHE A 40 -10.81 0.93 3.89
C PHE A 40 -11.65 2.11 3.39
N LEU A 41 -11.53 2.48 2.11
CA LEU A 41 -12.28 3.58 1.50
C LEU A 41 -13.81 3.52 1.74
N PRO A 42 -14.51 2.39 1.55
CA PRO A 42 -15.94 2.31 1.86
C PRO A 42 -16.26 2.53 3.34
N ALA A 43 -15.41 2.04 4.25
CA ALA A 43 -15.56 2.27 5.69
C ALA A 43 -15.40 3.76 6.03
N PHE A 44 -14.43 4.42 5.39
CA PHE A 44 -14.20 5.86 5.55
C PHE A 44 -15.39 6.70 5.08
N ILE A 45 -15.99 6.35 3.94
CA ILE A 45 -17.19 7.04 3.43
C ILE A 45 -18.34 6.94 4.42
N VAL A 46 -18.63 5.73 4.93
CA VAL A 46 -19.72 5.52 5.90
C VAL A 46 -19.47 6.27 7.20
N ALA A 47 -18.24 6.21 7.71
CA ALA A 47 -17.85 6.95 8.92
C ALA A 47 -18.03 8.47 8.76
N GLY A 48 -17.62 9.02 7.61
CA GLY A 48 -17.81 10.43 7.28
C GLY A 48 -19.28 10.83 7.22
N ILE A 49 -20.14 9.97 6.66
CA ILE A 49 -21.60 10.21 6.64
C ILE A 49 -22.18 10.20 8.06
N VAL A 50 -21.80 9.21 8.89
CA VAL A 50 -22.28 9.10 10.27
C VAL A 50 -21.82 10.30 11.10
N TYR A 51 -20.57 10.74 10.91
CA TYR A 51 -20.04 11.94 11.55
C TYR A 51 -20.83 13.18 11.14
N TRP A 52 -21.12 13.35 9.84
CA TRP A 52 -21.88 14.49 9.33
C TRP A 52 -23.30 14.57 9.91
N ILE A 53 -23.94 13.43 10.11
CA ILE A 53 -25.32 13.37 10.62
C ILE A 53 -25.36 13.52 12.15
N THR A 54 -24.44 12.87 12.86
CA THR A 54 -24.53 12.72 14.32
C THR A 54 -23.69 13.75 15.06
N GLY A 55 -22.63 14.27 14.44
CA GLY A 55 -21.65 15.15 15.08
C GLY A 55 -20.83 14.47 16.17
N ASP A 56 -20.92 13.15 16.31
CA ASP A 56 -20.31 12.36 17.38
C ASP A 56 -19.16 11.51 16.83
N ASP A 57 -17.94 11.78 17.31
CA ASP A 57 -16.71 11.11 16.89
C ASP A 57 -16.71 9.61 17.21
N THR A 58 -17.29 9.24 18.36
CA THR A 58 -17.37 7.85 18.83
C THR A 58 -18.28 7.02 17.93
N LEU A 59 -19.43 7.55 17.53
CA LEU A 59 -20.36 6.86 16.64
C LEU A 59 -19.81 6.73 15.22
N ALA A 60 -19.12 7.75 14.72
CA ALA A 60 -18.41 7.68 13.44
C ALA A 60 -17.30 6.62 13.45
N GLY A 61 -16.51 6.55 14.53
CA GLY A 61 -15.48 5.54 14.73
C GLY A 61 -16.04 4.11 14.81
N LEU A 62 -17.16 3.92 15.51
CA LEU A 62 -17.87 2.63 15.56
C LEU A 62 -18.40 2.22 14.19
N ALA A 63 -18.97 3.16 13.43
CA ALA A 63 -19.43 2.89 12.06
C ALA A 63 -18.28 2.50 11.13
N PHE A 64 -17.13 3.19 11.21
CA PHE A 64 -15.91 2.80 10.50
C PHE A 64 -15.51 1.36 10.83
N LEU A 65 -15.42 1.04 12.12
CA LEU A 65 -14.96 -0.25 12.60
C LEU A 65 -15.88 -1.40 12.16
N LEU A 66 -17.20 -1.20 12.25
CA LEU A 66 -18.18 -2.21 11.83
C LEU A 66 -18.11 -2.47 10.32
N VAL A 67 -17.96 -1.43 9.51
CA VAL A 67 -17.84 -1.59 8.05
C VAL A 67 -16.50 -2.21 7.66
N ALA A 68 -15.41 -1.80 8.32
CA ALA A 68 -14.09 -2.39 8.12
C ALA A 68 -14.09 -3.89 8.46
N LEU A 69 -14.71 -4.27 9.59
CA LEU A 69 -14.82 -5.67 10.01
C LEU A 69 -15.69 -6.49 9.06
N SER A 70 -16.79 -5.91 8.59
CA SER A 70 -17.67 -6.53 7.59
C SER A 70 -16.95 -6.77 6.26
N SER A 71 -16.17 -5.78 5.82
CA SER A 71 -15.33 -5.86 4.61
C SER A 71 -14.28 -6.98 4.71
N LEU A 72 -13.66 -7.14 5.89
CA LEU A 72 -12.69 -8.20 6.15
C LEU A 72 -13.34 -9.59 6.18
N THR A 73 -14.52 -9.70 6.76
CA THR A 73 -15.25 -10.97 6.89
C THR A 73 -15.77 -11.46 5.53
N ARG A 74 -16.13 -10.56 4.61
CA ARG A 74 -16.66 -10.89 3.27
C ARG A 74 -15.63 -11.50 2.30
N ARG A 75 -14.35 -11.57 2.69
CA ARG A 75 -13.26 -12.15 1.88
C ARG A 75 -13.04 -13.65 2.11
N LYS A 76 -13.79 -14.30 3.01
CA LYS A 76 -13.86 -15.78 3.11
C LYS A 76 -14.96 -16.32 2.21
#